data_AF-A0A353NHB2-F1
#
_entry.id   AF-A0A353NHB2-F1
#
_cell.length_a   1.000
_cell.length_b   1.000
_cell.length_c   1.000
_cell.angle_alpha   90.00
_cell.angle_beta   90.00
_cell.angle_gamma   90.00
#
_symmetry.space_group_name_H-M   'P 1'
#
loop_
_entity.id
_entity.type
_entity.pdbx_description
1 polymer ?
#
loop_
_entity_poly.entity_id
_entity_poly.type
_entity_poly.pdbx_seq_one_letter_code
_entity_poly.pdbx_strand_id
1 'polypeptide(L)'
;ITELLVPMPPDWSFPSAHTAQATAFFLALSLIAIRLLPPFWAGLIALLSLLIIGTVGYSRVYLQVHFISDVLAGMVLAILVVLAMQVVIPLLPWQQGK
;
A
#
# COMPACT_ATOMS: atom_id res chain seq x y z
N ILE A 1 30.84 -9.56 6.95
CA ILE A 1 30.04 -8.43 7.46
C ILE A 1 29.29 -7.88 6.26
N THR A 2 28.08 -8.42 6.07
CA THR A 2 26.98 -8.00 5.18
C THR A 2 27.36 -7.27 3.88
N GLU A 3 27.65 -8.03 2.81
CA GLU A 3 27.49 -7.51 1.46
C GLU A 3 25.99 -7.31 1.19
N LEU A 4 25.58 -6.05 1.06
CA LEU A 4 24.27 -5.69 0.55
C LEU A 4 24.17 -6.10 -0.92
N LEU A 5 23.07 -6.77 -1.29
CA LEU A 5 22.79 -7.16 -2.67
C LEU A 5 22.63 -5.95 -3.62
N VAL A 6 22.30 -4.77 -3.08
CA VAL A 6 22.11 -3.50 -3.79
C VAL A 6 22.59 -2.36 -2.88
N PRO A 7 23.27 -1.32 -3.41
CA PRO A 7 23.68 -0.17 -2.60
C PRO A 7 22.49 0.48 -1.87
N MET A 8 22.69 0.87 -0.61
CA MET A 8 21.64 1.52 0.16
C MET A 8 21.26 2.86 -0.49
N PRO A 9 19.94 3.13 -0.66
CA PRO A 9 19.48 4.45 -1.02
C PRO A 9 19.95 5.50 0.00
N PRO A 10 20.18 6.76 -0.42
CA PRO A 10 20.58 7.84 0.48
C PRO A 10 19.44 8.31 1.42
N ASP A 11 18.24 7.77 1.26
CA ASP A 11 17.04 8.15 2.01
C ASP A 11 16.85 7.31 3.29
N TRP A 12 16.02 7.83 4.20
CA TRP A 12 15.68 7.15 5.45
C TRP A 12 14.90 5.86 5.16
N SER A 13 15.25 4.76 5.83
CA SER A 13 14.56 3.48 5.64
C SER A 13 13.15 3.45 6.24
N PHE A 14 12.86 4.30 7.23
CA PHE A 14 11.58 4.30 7.92
C PHE A 14 10.69 5.49 7.50
N PRO A 15 9.39 5.26 7.22
CA PRO A 15 8.75 3.98 6.90
C PRO A 15 9.07 3.52 5.47
N SER A 16 8.81 2.26 5.13
CA SER A 16 9.01 1.75 3.76
C SER A 16 8.06 2.43 2.77
N ALA A 17 8.61 3.35 1.95
CA ALA A 17 7.85 4.06 0.93
C ALA A 17 7.25 3.12 -0.13
N HIS A 18 8.01 2.10 -0.56
CA HIS A 18 7.53 1.10 -1.51
C HIS A 18 6.34 0.30 -0.97
N THR A 19 6.41 -0.11 0.30
CA THR A 19 5.29 -0.81 0.94
C THR A 19 4.10 0.13 1.10
N ALA A 20 4.31 1.39 1.47
CA ALA A 20 3.23 2.37 1.60
C ALA A 20 2.51 2.62 0.27
N GLN A 21 3.26 2.88 -0.82
CA GLN A 21 2.68 3.11 -2.14
C GLN A 21 1.91 1.90 -2.67
N ALA A 22 2.48 0.70 -2.56
CA ALA A 22 1.80 -0.53 -2.97
C ALA A 22 0.52 -0.75 -2.16
N THR A 23 0.59 -0.61 -0.84
CA THR A 23 -0.57 -0.77 0.04
C THR A 23 -1.66 0.25 -0.30
N ALA A 24 -1.32 1.52 -0.49
CA ALA A 24 -2.30 2.56 -0.82
C ALA A 24 -3.02 2.28 -2.14
N PHE A 25 -2.27 1.94 -3.19
CA PHE A 25 -2.81 1.66 -4.51
C PHE A 25 -3.73 0.43 -4.51
N PHE A 26 -3.23 -0.71 -4.03
CA PHE A 26 -3.96 -1.98 -4.09
C PHE A 26 -5.13 -2.05 -3.11
N LEU A 27 -5.04 -1.36 -1.97
CA LEU A 27 -6.18 -1.19 -1.06
C LEU A 27 -7.27 -0.33 -1.69
N ALA A 28 -6.92 0.81 -2.28
CA ALA A 28 -7.89 1.67 -2.97
C ALA A 28 -8.56 0.92 -4.14
N LEU A 29 -7.78 0.18 -4.94
CA LEU A 29 -8.30 -0.66 -6.01
C LEU A 29 -9.30 -1.70 -5.50
N SER A 30 -8.98 -2.38 -4.39
CA SER A 30 -9.86 -3.37 -3.76
C SER A 30 -11.17 -2.73 -3.29
N LEU A 31 -11.10 -1.54 -2.68
CA LEU A 31 -12.28 -0.81 -2.21
C LEU A 31 -13.18 -0.30 -3.34
N ILE A 32 -12.60 0.03 -4.50
CA ILE A 32 -13.34 0.37 -5.72
C ILE A 32 -13.99 -0.88 -6.30
N ALA A 33 -13.24 -1.99 -6.40
CA ALA A 33 -13.74 -3.26 -6.91
C ALA A 33 -14.95 -3.77 -6.10
N ILE A 34 -14.92 -3.68 -4.78
CA ILE A 34 -16.05 -4.06 -3.89
C ILE A 34 -17.32 -3.27 -4.21
N ARG A 35 -17.19 -2.02 -4.67
CA ARG A 35 -18.34 -1.17 -5.00
C ARG A 35 -18.88 -1.38 -6.42
N LEU A 36 -18.03 -1.81 -7.35
CA LEU A 36 -18.36 -1.83 -8.79
C LEU A 36 -18.54 -3.22 -9.38
N LEU A 37 -18.04 -4.27 -8.72
CA LEU A 37 -17.98 -5.62 -9.28
C LEU A 37 -18.78 -6.63 -8.45
N PRO A 38 -19.19 -7.76 -9.05
CA PRO A 38 -19.78 -8.87 -8.31
C PRO A 38 -18.83 -9.39 -7.20
N PRO A 39 -19.36 -9.94 -6.09
CA PRO A 39 -18.57 -10.33 -4.92
C PRO A 39 -17.39 -11.25 -5.22
N PHE A 40 -17.57 -12.18 -6.17
CA PHE A 40 -16.50 -13.09 -6.60
C PHE A 40 -15.30 -12.34 -7.18
N TRP A 41 -15.53 -11.43 -8.12
CA TRP A 41 -14.47 -10.67 -8.78
C TRP A 41 -13.82 -9.66 -7.84
N ALA A 42 -14.61 -9.02 -6.97
CA ALA A 42 -14.09 -8.14 -5.93
C ALA A 42 -13.18 -8.90 -4.94
N GLY A 43 -13.60 -10.10 -4.52
CA GLY A 43 -12.81 -10.98 -3.67
C GLY A 43 -11.49 -11.43 -4.32
N LEU A 44 -11.53 -11.77 -5.60
CA LEU A 44 -10.33 -12.14 -6.37
C LEU A 44 -9.34 -10.97 -6.45
N ILE A 45 -9.81 -9.75 -6.73
CA ILE A 45 -8.96 -8.55 -6.76
C ILE A 45 -8.35 -8.27 -5.39
N ALA A 46 -9.13 -8.42 -4.31
CA ALA A 46 -8.62 -8.23 -2.95
C ALA A 46 -7.54 -9.26 -2.59
N LEU A 47 -7.72 -10.52 -2.97
CA LEU A 47 -6.72 -11.58 -2.76
C LEU A 47 -5.42 -11.28 -3.54
N LEU A 48 -5.51 -10.94 -4.82
CA LEU A 48 -4.35 -10.60 -5.65
C LEU A 48 -3.63 -9.36 -5.11
N SER A 49 -4.39 -8.35 -4.69
CA SER A 49 -3.87 -7.14 -4.04
C SER A 49 -3.04 -7.47 -2.80
N LEU A 50 -3.54 -8.35 -1.93
CA LEU A 50 -2.84 -8.78 -0.72
C LEU A 50 -1.52 -9.51 -1.06
N LEU A 51 -1.55 -10.40 -2.06
CA LEU A 51 -0.37 -11.13 -2.52
C LEU A 51 0.71 -10.19 -3.07
N ILE A 52 0.31 -9.18 -3.86
CA ILE A 52 1.25 -8.19 -4.40
C ILE A 52 1.85 -7.35 -3.29
N ILE A 53 1.04 -6.82 -2.37
CA ILE A 53 1.53 -6.05 -1.21
C ILE A 53 2.52 -6.88 -0.39
N GLY A 54 2.19 -8.15 -0.12
CA GLY A 54 3.06 -9.09 0.58
C GLY A 54 4.39 -9.32 -0.13
N THR A 55 4.35 -9.53 -1.45
CA THR A 55 5.56 -9.75 -2.27
C THR A 55 6.44 -8.51 -2.33
N VAL A 56 5.84 -7.32 -2.46
CA VAL A 56 6.56 -6.04 -2.40
C VAL A 56 7.22 -5.86 -1.03
N GLY A 57 6.48 -6.04 0.07
CA GLY A 57 7.04 -5.95 1.42
C GLY A 57 8.18 -6.96 1.64
N TYR A 58 7.98 -8.21 1.21
CA TYR A 58 8.98 -9.27 1.31
C TYR A 58 10.27 -8.91 0.54
N SER A 59 10.16 -8.42 -0.69
CA SER A 59 11.32 -8.01 -1.49
C SER A 59 12.20 -6.97 -0.78
N ARG A 60 11.58 -6.07 0.01
CA ARG A 60 12.30 -5.02 0.75
C ARG A 60 13.10 -5.58 1.92
N VAL A 61 12.55 -6.57 2.62
CA VAL A 61 13.26 -7.28 3.70
C VAL A 61 14.34 -8.19 3.12
N TYR A 62 14.03 -8.91 2.03
CA TYR A 62 14.95 -9.83 1.36
C TYR A 62 16.20 -9.14 0.83
N LEU A 63 16.06 -7.96 0.23
CA LEU A 63 17.18 -7.13 -0.23
C LEU A 63 17.95 -6.46 0.92
N GLN A 64 17.55 -6.70 2.18
CA GLN A 64 18.18 -6.15 3.39
C GLN A 64 18.21 -4.62 3.43
N VAL A 65 17.28 -3.96 2.73
CA VAL A 65 17.16 -2.49 2.70
C VAL A 65 16.14 -1.94 3.71
N HIS A 66 15.29 -2.80 4.28
CA HIS A 66 14.28 -2.43 5.26
C HIS A 66 14.12 -3.48 6.36
N PHE A 67 13.79 -3.04 7.57
CA PHE A 67 13.32 -3.93 8.63
C PHE A 67 11.84 -4.27 8.45
N ILE A 68 11.39 -5.36 9.10
CA ILE A 68 9.97 -5.74 9.13
C ILE A 68 9.10 -4.60 9.69
N SER A 69 9.62 -3.85 10.68
CA SER A 69 8.97 -2.66 11.24
C SER A 69 8.70 -1.58 10.20
N ASP A 70 9.63 -1.35 9.27
CA ASP A 70 9.51 -0.32 8.24
C ASP A 70 8.39 -0.67 7.26
N VAL A 71 8.29 -1.95 6.91
CA VAL A 71 7.23 -2.52 6.06
C VAL A 71 5.87 -2.37 6.74
N LEU A 72 5.75 -2.80 8.00
CA LEU A 72 4.49 -2.70 8.76
C LEU A 72 4.05 -1.24 8.95
N ALA A 73 4.98 -0.34 9.29
CA ALA A 73 4.69 1.08 9.41
C ALA A 73 4.24 1.69 8.08
N GLY A 74 4.85 1.28 6.95
CA GLY A 74 4.40 1.68 5.61
C GLY A 74 2.97 1.23 5.31
N MET A 75 2.60 0.00 5.69
CA MET A 75 1.23 -0.51 5.54
C MET A 75 0.23 0.31 6.38
N VAL A 76 0.54 0.56 7.66
CA VAL A 76 -0.31 1.33 8.57
C VAL A 76 -0.50 2.75 8.05
N LEU A 77 0.58 3.42 7.64
CA LEU A 77 0.53 4.77 7.06
C LEU A 77 -0.41 4.80 5.85
N ALA A 78 -0.25 3.85 4.92
CA ALA A 78 -1.08 3.78 3.72
C ALA A 78 -2.56 3.53 4.03
N ILE A 79 -2.87 2.64 4.98
CA ILE A 79 -4.25 2.38 5.43
C ILE A 79 -4.86 3.67 5.98
N LEU A 80 -4.16 4.39 6.87
CA LEU A 80 -4.63 5.65 7.42
C LEU A 80 -4.90 6.69 6.33
N VAL A 81 -4.00 6.83 5.37
CA VAL A 81 -4.17 7.75 4.23
C VAL A 81 -5.39 7.37 3.39
N VAL A 82 -5.56 6.09 3.05
CA VAL A 82 -6.70 5.62 2.25
C VAL A 82 -8.02 5.86 2.99
N LEU A 83 -8.07 5.58 4.29
CA LEU A 83 -9.26 5.86 5.12
C LEU A 83 -9.56 7.35 5.21
N ALA A 84 -8.54 8.18 5.41
CA ALA A 84 -8.69 9.64 5.39
C ALA A 84 -9.24 10.13 4.04
N MET A 85 -8.75 9.57 2.92
CA MET A 85 -9.23 9.93 1.58
C MET A 85 -10.69 9.54 1.35
N GLN A 86 -11.22 8.49 1.99
CA GLN A 86 -12.66 8.19 1.91
C GLN A 86 -13.53 9.29 2.53
N VAL A 87 -12.99 10.06 3.48
CA VAL A 87 -13.67 11.19 4.11
C VAL A 87 -13.40 12.48 3.32
N VAL A 88 -12.17 12.70 2.88
CA VAL A 88 -11.78 13.92 2.16
C VAL A 88 -12.44 14.01 0.79
N ILE A 89 -12.49 12.92 0.02
CA ILE A 89 -13.01 12.93 -1.36
C ILE A 89 -14.45 13.48 -1.44
N PRO A 90 -15.41 13.01 -0.61
CA PRO A 90 -16.76 13.57 -0.60
C PRO A 90 -16.86 15.04 -0.17
N LEU A 91 -15.89 15.55 0.59
CA LEU A 91 -15.87 16.94 1.04
C LEU A 91 -15.40 17.91 -0.05
N LEU A 92 -14.87 17.39 -1.17
CA LEU A 92 -14.33 18.22 -2.24
C LEU A 92 -15.47 18.98 -2.94
N PRO A 93 -15.34 20.30 -3.15
CA PRO A 93 -16.45 21.16 -3.58
C PRO A 93 -17.04 20.76 -4.94
N TRP A 94 -16.22 20.16 -5.83
CA TRP A 94 -16.68 19.67 -7.13
C TRP A 94 -17.52 18.38 -7.06
N GLN A 95 -17.57 17.70 -5.91
CA GLN A 95 -18.48 16.57 -5.68
C GLN A 95 -19.87 17.00 -5.21
N GLN A 96 -19.99 18.21 -4.64
CA GLN A 96 -21.20 18.71 -3.99
C GLN A 96 -22.17 19.41 -4.97
N GLY A 97 -21.74 19.66 -6.21
CA GLY A 97 -22.56 20.30 -7.26
C GLY A 97 -23.47 19.35 -8.04
N LYS A 98 -23.98 18.27 -7.41
CA LYS A 98 -25.01 17.41 -8.01
C LYS A 98 -26.40 17.89 -7.62
#